data_AF-X0MBS5-F1
#
_entry.id   AF-X0MBS5-F1
#
_cell.length_a   1.000
_cell.length_b   1.000
_cell.length_c   1.000
_cell.angle_alpha   90.00
_cell.angle_beta   90.00
_cell.angle_gamma   90.00
#
_symmetry.space_group_name_H-M   'P 1'
#
loop_
_entity.id
_entity.type
_entity.pdbx_description
1 polymer ?
#
loop_
_entity_poly.entity_id
_entity_poly.type
_entity_poly.pdbx_seq_one_letter_code
_entity_poly.pdbx_strand_id
1 'polypeptide(L)'
;MSCEEFDFDCRSIASWVNDQLLEPKGYKAECSLKLDQNIFPYNDFKVDPSTRVPVFKPRQSCVIRVTPLSAAAFLGDKEAVKHLSIFPDPHEYNELISPLSLACLQGHSSIVQLLADRDAERNETGNTLSTAHIAARKGQSQYIRRLYQRFRLPGISDVDSVPPAIHALYLDDDEQIKEVLLVLLELDRDALDTQGIWQYHWTCADLARAMRKSVDLVHWLEDKCRSVTN
;
A
#
# COMPACT_ATOMS: atom_id res chain seq x y z
N MET A 1 18.32 20.21 -14.00
CA MET A 1 19.34 19.93 -12.97
C MET A 1 18.98 18.58 -12.39
N SER A 2 19.86 17.61 -12.52
CA SER A 2 19.68 16.25 -12.00
C SER A 2 19.43 16.31 -10.51
N CYS A 3 18.26 15.84 -10.06
CA CYS A 3 18.15 15.38 -8.67
C CYS A 3 19.13 14.21 -8.58
N GLU A 4 20.25 14.43 -7.88
CA GLU A 4 21.09 13.32 -7.47
C GLU A 4 20.21 12.42 -6.59
N GLU A 5 19.92 11.21 -7.08
CA GLU A 5 19.09 10.23 -6.39
C GLU A 5 19.88 9.69 -5.19
N PHE A 6 19.78 10.40 -4.07
CA PHE A 6 20.26 9.91 -2.79
C PHE A 6 19.18 9.02 -2.17
N ASP A 7 19.57 7.79 -1.85
CA ASP A 7 18.78 6.90 -1.00
C ASP A 7 18.95 7.33 0.46
N PHE A 8 17.85 7.69 1.12
CA PHE A 8 17.84 8.10 2.52
C PHE A 8 17.47 6.92 3.44
N ASP A 9 18.11 6.87 4.61
CA ASP A 9 17.63 6.12 5.77
C ASP A 9 16.71 6.98 6.66
N CYS A 10 16.13 6.39 7.70
CA CYS A 10 15.23 7.10 8.61
C CYS A 10 15.85 8.30 9.35
N ARG A 11 17.17 8.37 9.50
CA ARG A 11 17.85 9.51 10.16
C ARG A 11 18.10 10.63 9.17
N SER A 12 18.60 10.27 7.99
CA SER A 12 18.92 11.19 6.92
C SER A 12 17.64 11.81 6.34
N ILE A 13 16.55 11.03 6.24
CA ILE A 13 15.25 11.54 5.79
C ILE A 13 14.69 12.59 6.76
N ALA A 14 14.91 12.45 8.07
CA ALA A 14 14.50 13.44 9.06
C ALA A 14 15.29 14.75 8.91
N SER A 15 16.60 14.67 8.67
CA SER A 15 17.42 15.85 8.35
C SER A 15 16.90 16.55 7.09
N TRP A 16 16.64 15.76 6.04
CA TRP A 16 16.12 16.28 4.78
C TRP A 16 14.77 16.99 4.97
N VAL A 17 13.83 16.41 5.73
CA VAL A 17 12.54 17.06 6.04
C VAL A 17 12.75 18.39 6.76
N ASN A 18 13.66 18.46 7.75
CA ASN A 18 13.97 19.70 8.46
C ASN A 18 14.53 20.78 7.50
N ASP A 19 15.40 20.41 6.56
CA ASP A 19 15.91 21.35 5.57
C ASP A 19 14.79 21.89 4.67
N GLN A 20 13.82 21.04 4.29
CA GLN A 20 12.64 21.47 3.52
C GLN A 20 11.71 22.41 4.30
N LEU A 21 11.67 22.28 5.64
CA LEU A 21 10.88 23.19 6.49
C LEU A 21 11.52 24.59 6.61
N LEU A 22 12.85 24.69 6.51
CA LEU A 22 13.57 25.97 6.57
C LEU A 22 13.48 26.76 5.25
N GLU A 23 13.55 26.06 4.11
CA GLU A 23 13.42 26.65 2.78
C GLU A 23 12.38 25.90 1.93
N PRO A 24 11.07 26.13 2.15
CA PRO A 24 10.04 25.39 1.44
C PRO A 24 10.01 25.79 -0.04
N LYS A 25 10.63 24.97 -0.90
CA LYS A 25 10.59 25.11 -2.37
C LYS A 25 9.29 24.56 -2.98
N GLY A 26 8.26 24.37 -2.15
CA GLY A 26 7.11 23.52 -2.46
C GLY A 26 7.52 22.06 -2.64
N TYR A 27 6.65 21.26 -3.25
CA TYR A 27 6.88 19.84 -3.48
C TYR A 27 7.81 19.49 -4.65
N LYS A 28 8.64 20.43 -5.11
CA LYS A 28 9.63 20.17 -6.16
C LYS A 28 10.82 19.32 -5.66
N ALA A 29 10.89 19.07 -4.36
CA ALA A 29 11.89 18.23 -3.73
C ALA A 29 11.32 16.81 -3.56
N GLU A 30 11.81 15.87 -4.35
CA GLU A 30 11.49 14.45 -4.22
C GLU A 30 12.80 13.71 -3.92
N CYS A 31 12.75 12.66 -3.10
CA CYS A 31 13.91 11.81 -2.84
C CYS A 31 13.54 10.33 -2.72
N SER A 32 14.55 9.48 -2.69
CA SER A 32 14.40 8.04 -2.51
C SER A 32 14.45 7.68 -1.02
N LEU A 33 13.47 6.92 -0.53
CA LEU A 33 13.47 6.35 0.81
C LEU A 33 13.57 4.83 0.69
N LYS A 34 14.57 4.25 1.36
CA LYS A 34 14.71 2.80 1.45
C LYS A 34 13.88 2.28 2.63
N LEU A 35 12.97 1.34 2.34
CA LEU A 35 12.21 0.61 3.34
C LEU A 35 12.86 -0.74 3.62
N ASP A 36 12.98 -1.10 4.91
CA ASP A 36 13.48 -2.42 5.37
C ASP A 36 12.47 -3.56 5.18
N GLN A 37 11.43 -3.32 4.38
CA GLN A 37 10.45 -4.31 3.95
C GLN A 37 9.98 -3.96 2.54
N ASN A 38 9.78 -4.95 1.68
CA ASN A 38 9.15 -4.72 0.39
C ASN A 38 7.64 -4.53 0.57
N ILE A 39 7.06 -3.48 -0.01
CA ILE A 39 5.62 -3.21 0.04
C ILE A 39 4.88 -3.52 -1.27
N PHE A 40 5.58 -4.05 -2.30
CA PHE A 40 5.02 -4.32 -3.64
C PHE A 40 4.99 -5.83 -3.94
N PRO A 41 3.85 -6.53 -3.80
CA PRO A 41 3.77 -7.98 -3.89
C PRO A 41 4.08 -8.55 -5.27
N TYR A 42 3.82 -7.81 -6.36
CA TYR A 42 3.96 -8.30 -7.73
C TYR A 42 5.29 -9.01 -7.98
N ASN A 43 6.36 -8.34 -7.56
CA ASN A 43 7.74 -8.76 -7.74
C ASN A 43 8.21 -9.84 -6.77
N ASP A 44 7.40 -10.20 -5.77
CA ASP A 44 7.68 -11.27 -4.81
C ASP A 44 7.24 -12.64 -5.34
N PHE A 45 6.46 -12.69 -6.43
CA PHE A 45 6.06 -13.93 -7.08
C PHE A 45 6.85 -14.14 -8.38
N LYS A 46 7.43 -15.34 -8.52
CA LYS A 46 8.10 -15.78 -9.74
C LYS A 46 7.43 -17.04 -10.28
N VAL A 47 7.50 -17.23 -11.59
CA VAL A 47 6.98 -18.45 -12.23
C VAL A 47 7.97 -19.59 -11.99
N ASP A 48 7.48 -20.74 -11.52
CA ASP A 48 8.22 -21.99 -11.65
C ASP A 48 8.23 -22.44 -13.12
N PRO A 49 9.40 -22.54 -13.78
CA PRO A 49 9.45 -22.84 -15.21
C PRO A 49 8.96 -24.25 -15.56
N SER A 50 8.92 -25.18 -14.60
CA SER A 50 8.50 -26.57 -14.81
C SER A 50 7.01 -26.77 -14.54
N THR A 51 6.50 -26.23 -13.45
CA THR A 51 5.12 -26.46 -12.99
C THR A 51 4.17 -25.30 -13.28
N ARG A 52 4.71 -24.12 -13.65
CA ARG A 52 3.98 -22.85 -13.88
C ARG A 52 3.25 -22.30 -12.66
N VAL A 53 3.49 -22.86 -11.48
CA VAL A 53 2.92 -22.38 -10.21
C VAL A 53 3.69 -21.15 -9.72
N PRO A 54 3.06 -20.30 -8.88
CA PRO A 54 3.78 -19.20 -8.26
C PRO A 54 4.79 -19.70 -7.24
N VAL A 55 5.97 -19.09 -7.23
CA VAL A 55 7.02 -19.29 -6.24
C VAL A 55 7.22 -17.97 -5.51
N PHE A 56 6.94 -17.97 -4.22
CA PHE A 56 7.10 -16.80 -3.37
C PHE A 56 8.57 -16.61 -2.96
N LYS A 57 9.16 -15.47 -3.34
CA LYS A 57 10.53 -15.04 -3.03
C LYS A 57 10.50 -13.55 -2.64
N PRO A 58 10.13 -13.23 -1.40
CA PRO A 58 9.93 -11.85 -0.98
C PRO A 58 11.24 -11.08 -1.00
N ARG A 59 11.19 -9.86 -1.53
CA ARG A 59 12.29 -8.90 -1.42
C ARG A 59 12.40 -8.40 0.02
N GLN A 60 13.64 -8.27 0.51
CA GLN A 60 13.90 -7.81 1.88
C GLN A 60 13.75 -6.29 2.04
N SER A 61 13.82 -5.53 0.95
CA SER A 61 13.70 -4.08 0.96
C SER A 61 13.09 -3.59 -0.34
N CYS A 62 12.53 -2.40 -0.32
CA CYS A 62 12.19 -1.65 -1.52
C CYS A 62 12.62 -0.20 -1.38
N VAL A 63 12.76 0.49 -2.51
CA VAL A 63 12.97 1.94 -2.55
C VAL A 63 11.68 2.55 -3.08
N ILE A 64 11.23 3.61 -2.42
CA ILE A 64 10.06 4.38 -2.81
C ILE A 64 10.46 5.85 -2.99
N ARG A 65 9.72 6.57 -3.83
CA ARG A 65 9.88 8.01 -3.95
C ARG A 65 8.97 8.69 -2.94
N VAL A 66 9.50 9.70 -2.26
CA VAL A 66 8.77 10.45 -1.23
C VAL A 66 8.89 11.95 -1.45
N THR A 67 7.81 12.65 -1.10
CA THR A 67 7.78 14.10 -0.92
C THR A 67 8.12 14.46 0.53
N PRO A 68 8.36 15.74 0.85
CA PRO A 68 8.61 16.13 2.23
C PRO A 68 7.41 15.81 3.13
N LEU A 69 6.17 15.95 2.62
CA LEU A 69 4.96 15.60 3.39
C LEU A 69 4.87 14.09 3.63
N SER A 70 5.13 13.26 2.62
CA SER A 70 5.05 11.82 2.79
C SER A 70 6.19 11.28 3.65
N ALA A 71 7.37 11.88 3.59
CA ALA A 71 8.47 11.62 4.52
C ALA A 71 8.14 12.03 5.97
N ALA A 72 7.56 13.21 6.19
CA ALA A 72 7.10 13.63 7.51
C ALA A 72 6.03 12.68 8.08
N ALA A 73 5.11 12.23 7.21
CA ALA A 73 4.09 11.25 7.57
C ALA A 73 4.68 9.88 7.92
N PHE A 74 5.74 9.44 7.21
CA PHE A 74 6.50 8.24 7.56
C PHE A 74 7.19 8.37 8.93
N LEU A 75 7.84 9.51 9.18
CA LEU A 75 8.56 9.78 10.42
C LEU A 75 7.66 9.93 11.65
N GLY A 76 6.37 10.18 11.45
CA GLY A 76 5.45 10.48 12.55
C GLY A 76 5.51 11.92 13.03
N ASP A 77 6.11 12.83 12.24
CA ASP A 77 6.25 14.24 12.60
C ASP A 77 4.97 15.01 12.29
N LYS A 78 4.06 15.02 13.27
CA LYS A 78 2.75 15.67 13.14
C LYS A 78 2.85 17.18 12.86
N GLU A 79 3.84 17.87 13.41
CA GLU A 79 3.96 19.32 13.20
C GLU A 79 4.50 19.60 11.79
N ALA A 80 5.52 18.87 11.33
CA ALA A 80 5.97 18.94 9.95
C ALA A 80 4.83 18.63 8.96
N VAL A 81 4.01 17.60 9.25
CA VAL A 81 2.83 17.29 8.44
C VAL A 81 1.89 18.48 8.33
N LYS A 82 1.55 19.17 9.44
CA LYS A 82 0.68 20.36 9.40
C LYS A 82 1.30 21.48 8.58
N HIS A 83 2.59 21.75 8.76
CA HIS A 83 3.30 22.80 8.04
C HIS A 83 3.36 22.54 6.53
N LEU A 84 3.60 21.29 6.12
CA LEU A 84 3.73 20.90 4.72
C LEU A 84 2.37 20.71 4.03
N SER A 85 1.31 20.43 4.79
CA SER A 85 -0.05 20.22 4.28
C SER A 85 -0.65 21.42 3.55
N ILE A 86 -0.12 22.63 3.76
CA ILE A 86 -0.56 23.87 3.11
C ILE A 86 -0.22 23.92 1.62
N PHE A 87 0.78 23.15 1.19
CA PHE A 87 1.19 23.08 -0.20
C PHE A 87 0.34 22.04 -0.96
N PRO A 88 0.16 22.16 -2.28
CA PRO A 88 -0.47 21.12 -3.10
C PRO A 88 0.49 19.96 -3.35
N ASP A 89 0.12 18.74 -2.93
CA ASP A 89 0.96 17.55 -3.05
C ASP A 89 0.92 17.00 -4.50
N PRO A 90 2.05 16.90 -5.22
CA PRO A 90 2.08 16.45 -6.60
C PRO A 90 1.88 14.94 -6.63
N HIS A 91 0.67 14.51 -6.95
CA HIS A 91 0.32 13.10 -7.09
C HIS A 91 0.56 12.55 -8.50
N GLU A 92 1.28 13.30 -9.36
CA GLU A 92 1.32 13.04 -10.81
C GLU A 92 2.20 11.86 -11.23
N TYR A 93 3.08 11.37 -10.35
CA TYR A 93 3.98 10.24 -10.65
C TYR A 93 3.60 8.98 -9.87
N ASN A 94 3.43 7.88 -10.62
CA ASN A 94 2.93 6.59 -10.12
C ASN A 94 3.81 5.95 -9.02
N GLU A 95 5.07 6.33 -8.87
CA GLU A 95 5.99 5.81 -7.84
C GLU A 95 5.91 6.55 -6.49
N LEU A 96 5.12 7.63 -6.43
CA LEU A 96 4.96 8.41 -5.20
C LEU A 96 3.94 7.75 -4.28
N ILE A 97 4.41 7.22 -3.15
CA ILE A 97 3.52 6.71 -2.10
C ILE A 97 2.91 7.89 -1.35
N SER A 98 1.58 7.90 -1.25
CA SER A 98 0.86 9.01 -0.61
C SER A 98 1.25 9.17 0.87
N PRO A 99 1.28 10.40 1.39
CA PRO A 99 1.51 10.65 2.82
C PRO A 99 0.58 9.83 3.73
N LEU A 100 -0.69 9.72 3.35
CA LEU A 100 -1.68 8.93 4.08
C LEU A 100 -1.27 7.45 4.15
N SER A 101 -0.79 6.87 3.05
CA SER A 101 -0.33 5.48 3.00
C SER A 101 0.87 5.24 3.92
N LEU A 102 1.85 6.16 3.96
CA LEU A 102 3.02 6.00 4.85
C LEU A 102 2.68 6.19 6.33
N ALA A 103 1.76 7.11 6.65
CA ALA A 103 1.23 7.21 8.01
C ALA A 103 0.52 5.92 8.45
N CYS A 104 -0.24 5.29 7.54
CA CYS A 104 -0.88 3.99 7.80
C CYS A 104 0.15 2.87 7.98
N LEU A 105 1.18 2.83 7.12
CA LEU A 105 2.26 1.85 7.18
C LEU A 105 2.95 1.85 8.54
N GLN A 106 3.13 3.05 9.10
CA GLN A 106 3.81 3.26 10.39
C GLN A 106 2.86 3.27 11.59
N GLY A 107 1.54 3.22 11.37
CA GLY A 107 0.54 3.20 12.43
C GLY A 107 0.28 4.56 13.11
N HIS A 108 0.67 5.66 12.47
CA HIS A 108 0.55 7.02 13.01
C HIS A 108 -0.89 7.55 12.94
N SER A 109 -1.77 6.98 13.77
CA SER A 109 -3.23 7.19 13.73
C SER A 109 -3.66 8.67 13.77
N SER A 110 -2.95 9.53 14.51
CA SER A 110 -3.25 10.96 14.56
C SER A 110 -2.90 11.71 13.28
N ILE A 111 -1.88 11.24 12.54
CA ILE A 111 -1.49 11.80 11.24
C ILE A 111 -2.44 11.26 10.17
N VAL A 112 -2.85 9.99 10.28
CA VAL A 112 -3.87 9.39 9.41
C VAL A 112 -5.15 10.21 9.40
N GLN A 113 -5.67 10.57 10.58
CA GLN A 113 -6.86 11.44 10.68
C GLN A 113 -6.63 12.81 10.04
N LEU A 114 -5.51 13.45 10.38
CA LEU A 114 -5.17 14.78 9.87
C LEU A 114 -5.09 14.82 8.32
N LEU A 115 -4.44 13.83 7.72
CA LEU A 115 -4.29 13.73 6.27
C LEU A 115 -5.62 13.35 5.59
N ALA A 116 -6.39 12.44 6.17
CA ALA A 116 -7.69 12.04 5.62
C ALA A 116 -8.70 13.20 5.61
N ASP A 117 -8.69 14.06 6.63
CA ASP A 117 -9.53 15.25 6.68
C ASP A 117 -9.10 16.27 5.61
N ARG A 118 -7.79 16.53 5.50
CA ARG A 118 -7.20 17.39 4.46
C ARG A 118 -7.59 16.94 3.04
N ASP A 119 -7.38 15.67 2.72
CA ASP A 119 -7.62 15.15 1.36
C ASP A 119 -9.09 15.31 0.97
N ALA A 120 -10.00 15.13 1.93
CA ALA A 120 -11.42 15.34 1.70
C ALA A 120 -11.83 16.81 1.57
N GLU A 121 -11.25 17.72 2.33
CA GLU A 121 -11.48 19.16 2.18
C GLU A 121 -10.99 19.68 0.82
N ARG A 122 -9.89 19.12 0.33
CA ARG A 122 -9.24 19.55 -0.90
C ARG A 122 -9.74 18.81 -2.15
N ASN A 123 -10.62 17.82 -1.97
CA ASN A 123 -11.06 16.89 -3.01
C ASN A 123 -9.86 16.25 -3.75
N GLU A 124 -8.74 16.09 -3.05
CA GLU A 124 -7.55 15.44 -3.55
C GLU A 124 -7.80 13.93 -3.39
N THR A 125 -8.21 13.24 -4.46
CA THR A 125 -8.31 11.76 -4.47
C THR A 125 -6.92 11.09 -4.55
N GLY A 126 -5.86 11.86 -4.27
CA GLY A 126 -4.47 11.63 -4.63
C GLY A 126 -3.99 10.23 -4.26
N ASN A 127 -3.67 9.43 -5.29
CA ASN A 127 -3.06 8.09 -5.24
C ASN A 127 -3.41 7.26 -3.97
N THR A 128 -4.67 7.34 -3.52
CA THR A 128 -5.23 6.59 -2.38
C THR A 128 -5.29 5.09 -2.69
N LEU A 129 -5.02 4.75 -3.95
CA LEU A 129 -4.81 3.41 -4.45
C LEU A 129 -3.90 2.64 -3.50
N SER A 130 -2.73 3.14 -3.08
CA SER A 130 -1.86 2.39 -2.15
C SER A 130 -2.35 2.30 -0.69
N THR A 131 -3.29 3.13 -0.23
CA THR A 131 -3.67 3.17 1.20
C THR A 131 -4.47 1.95 1.64
N ALA A 132 -5.41 1.49 0.80
CA ALA A 132 -6.19 0.28 1.08
C ALA A 132 -5.30 -0.98 1.14
N HIS A 133 -4.29 -1.05 0.26
CA HIS A 133 -3.29 -2.13 0.25
C HIS A 133 -2.48 -2.17 1.55
N ILE A 134 -1.97 -1.02 1.97
CA ILE A 134 -1.21 -0.93 3.23
C ILE A 134 -2.09 -1.26 4.43
N ALA A 135 -3.33 -0.78 4.46
CA ALA A 135 -4.29 -1.11 5.53
C ALA A 135 -4.58 -2.62 5.58
N ALA A 136 -4.76 -3.27 4.42
CA ALA A 136 -4.95 -4.71 4.31
C ALA A 136 -3.74 -5.50 4.82
N ARG A 137 -2.53 -5.11 4.40
CA ARG A 137 -1.26 -5.68 4.89
C ARG A 137 -1.04 -5.49 6.39
N LYS A 138 -1.70 -4.50 7.01
CA LYS A 138 -1.61 -4.21 8.45
C LYS A 138 -2.80 -4.74 9.25
N GLY A 139 -3.74 -5.45 8.63
CA GLY A 139 -4.89 -6.02 9.35
C GLY A 139 -5.91 -4.98 9.81
N GLN A 140 -5.93 -3.79 9.20
CA GLN A 140 -6.75 -2.67 9.66
C GLN A 140 -8.15 -2.67 9.05
N SER A 141 -8.91 -3.75 9.25
CA SER A 141 -10.24 -3.99 8.64
C SER A 141 -11.21 -2.81 8.80
N GLN A 142 -11.29 -2.23 10.00
CA GLN A 142 -12.16 -1.09 10.28
C GLN A 142 -11.76 0.17 9.50
N TYR A 143 -10.46 0.34 9.27
CA TYR A 143 -9.95 1.48 8.52
C TYR A 143 -10.23 1.32 7.02
N ILE A 144 -10.11 0.10 6.47
CA ILE A 144 -10.52 -0.23 5.09
C ILE A 144 -11.97 0.19 4.85
N ARG A 145 -12.90 -0.15 5.76
CA ARG A 145 -14.31 0.26 5.65
C ARG A 145 -14.45 1.78 5.56
N ARG A 146 -13.74 2.52 6.41
CA ARG A 146 -13.77 3.99 6.41
C ARG A 146 -13.22 4.58 5.12
N LEU A 147 -12.12 4.02 4.59
CA LEU A 147 -11.54 4.43 3.32
C LEU A 147 -12.55 4.26 2.16
N TYR A 148 -13.15 3.07 2.03
CA TYR A 148 -14.13 2.82 0.97
C TYR A 148 -15.39 3.68 1.10
N GLN A 149 -15.88 3.91 2.32
CA GLN A 149 -17.02 4.82 2.57
C GLN A 149 -16.71 6.27 2.20
N ARG A 150 -15.50 6.73 2.52
CA ARG A 150 -15.07 8.12 2.32
C ARG A 150 -14.77 8.43 0.85
N PHE A 151 -14.09 7.52 0.16
CA PHE A 151 -13.52 7.75 -1.17
C PHE A 151 -14.27 7.04 -2.32
N ARG A 152 -15.27 6.19 -2.03
CA ARG A 152 -16.08 5.43 -3.02
C ARG A 152 -15.21 4.78 -4.10
N LEU A 153 -14.30 3.91 -3.69
CA LEU A 153 -13.26 3.34 -4.55
C LEU A 153 -13.62 1.93 -5.04
N PRO A 154 -14.29 1.74 -6.19
CA PRO A 154 -14.44 0.41 -6.80
C PRO A 154 -13.15 -0.03 -7.49
N GLY A 155 -12.81 -1.33 -7.46
CA GLY A 155 -11.74 -1.90 -8.28
C GLY A 155 -10.34 -1.39 -7.94
N ILE A 156 -10.05 -1.20 -6.65
CA ILE A 156 -8.74 -0.70 -6.19
C ILE A 156 -7.66 -1.73 -6.51
N SER A 157 -6.58 -1.26 -7.14
CA SER A 157 -5.36 -2.03 -7.34
C SER A 157 -4.12 -1.13 -7.17
N ASP A 158 -2.97 -1.73 -6.84
CA ASP A 158 -1.73 -0.99 -6.67
C ASP A 158 -1.07 -0.67 -8.02
N VAL A 159 0.15 -0.13 -7.99
CA VAL A 159 0.90 0.27 -9.19
C VAL A 159 1.09 -0.87 -10.21
N ASP A 160 1.07 -2.13 -9.74
CA ASP A 160 1.21 -3.34 -10.54
C ASP A 160 -0.15 -4.01 -10.80
N SER A 161 -1.25 -3.29 -10.57
CA SER A 161 -2.62 -3.81 -10.62
C SER A 161 -2.91 -4.93 -9.60
N VAL A 162 -2.10 -5.08 -8.54
CA VAL A 162 -2.34 -6.08 -7.49
C VAL A 162 -3.40 -5.57 -6.52
N PRO A 163 -4.47 -6.34 -6.23
CA PRO A 163 -5.54 -5.88 -5.34
C PRO A 163 -5.15 -5.95 -3.85
N PRO A 164 -5.85 -5.21 -2.96
CA PRO A 164 -5.60 -5.21 -1.52
C PRO A 164 -5.66 -6.61 -0.87
N ALA A 165 -6.43 -7.53 -1.45
CA ALA A 165 -6.51 -8.91 -0.97
C ALA A 165 -5.15 -9.63 -0.94
N ILE A 166 -4.28 -9.39 -1.94
CA ILE A 166 -2.95 -10.02 -1.97
C ILE A 166 -2.03 -9.41 -0.91
N HIS A 167 -2.23 -8.13 -0.58
CA HIS A 167 -1.52 -7.48 0.51
C HIS A 167 -1.91 -8.05 1.87
N ALA A 168 -3.18 -8.44 2.07
CA ALA A 168 -3.64 -9.10 3.30
C ALA A 168 -2.92 -10.43 3.57
N LEU A 169 -2.50 -11.17 2.53
CA LEU A 169 -1.78 -12.44 2.69
C LEU A 169 -0.41 -12.28 3.38
N TYR A 170 0.11 -11.07 3.57
CA TYR A 170 1.33 -10.82 4.34
C TYR A 170 1.12 -10.84 5.85
N LEU A 171 -0.12 -10.89 6.33
CA LEU A 171 -0.42 -11.09 7.75
C LEU A 171 -0.07 -12.51 8.16
N ASP A 172 0.39 -12.71 9.39
CA ASP A 172 0.81 -14.04 9.87
C ASP A 172 -0.39 -14.91 10.29
N ASP A 173 -1.48 -14.29 10.74
CA ASP A 173 -2.65 -14.96 11.30
C ASP A 173 -3.76 -15.16 10.27
N ASP A 174 -4.15 -16.42 10.03
CA ASP A 174 -5.14 -16.78 9.02
C ASP A 174 -6.55 -16.25 9.33
N GLU A 175 -6.93 -16.11 10.61
CA GLU A 175 -8.23 -15.54 10.98
C GLU A 175 -8.26 -14.04 10.71
N GLN A 176 -7.16 -13.33 10.98
CA GLN A 176 -7.02 -11.92 10.61
C GLN A 176 -7.01 -11.72 9.09
N ILE A 177 -6.39 -12.64 8.33
CA ILE A 177 -6.50 -12.63 6.86
C ILE A 177 -7.96 -12.76 6.44
N LYS A 178 -8.68 -13.77 6.95
CA LYS A 178 -10.11 -13.97 6.62
C LYS A 178 -10.95 -12.75 6.98
N GLU A 179 -10.70 -12.12 8.13
CA GLU A 179 -11.39 -10.90 8.56
C GLU A 179 -11.23 -9.78 7.53
N VAL A 180 -9.99 -9.47 7.15
CA VAL A 180 -9.69 -8.43 6.14
C VAL A 180 -10.31 -8.78 4.79
N LEU A 181 -10.18 -10.03 4.34
CA LEU A 181 -10.72 -10.46 3.05
C LEU A 181 -12.24 -10.43 3.00
N LEU A 182 -12.93 -10.76 4.10
CA LEU A 182 -14.38 -10.61 4.21
C LEU A 182 -14.79 -9.15 4.09
N VAL A 183 -14.09 -8.23 4.76
CA VAL A 183 -14.35 -6.80 4.61
C VAL A 183 -14.15 -6.34 3.16
N LEU A 184 -13.08 -6.78 2.50
CA LEU A 184 -12.83 -6.41 1.11
C LEU A 184 -13.92 -6.96 0.18
N LEU A 185 -14.34 -8.22 0.35
CA LEU A 185 -15.42 -8.84 -0.43
C LEU A 185 -16.79 -8.17 -0.23
N GLU A 186 -17.08 -7.67 0.98
CA GLU A 186 -18.30 -6.90 1.24
C GLU A 186 -18.32 -5.56 0.50
N LEU A 187 -17.15 -4.97 0.25
CA LEU A 187 -17.00 -3.67 -0.38
C LEU A 187 -16.85 -3.77 -1.91
N ASP A 188 -16.23 -4.85 -2.37
CA ASP A 188 -16.01 -5.15 -3.78
C ASP A 188 -16.05 -6.68 -3.99
N ARG A 189 -17.04 -7.14 -4.75
CA ARG A 189 -17.25 -8.57 -5.03
C ARG A 189 -16.05 -9.19 -5.76
N ASP A 190 -15.33 -8.38 -6.52
CA ASP A 190 -14.20 -8.77 -7.36
C ASP A 190 -12.87 -8.53 -6.62
N ALA A 191 -12.88 -8.26 -5.30
CA ALA A 191 -11.69 -7.95 -4.50
C ALA A 191 -10.60 -9.03 -4.49
N LEU A 192 -10.97 -10.29 -4.75
CA LEU A 192 -10.04 -11.42 -4.83
C LEU A 192 -9.55 -11.69 -6.26
N ASP A 193 -10.07 -10.96 -7.26
CA ASP A 193 -9.73 -11.19 -8.65
C ASP A 193 -8.28 -10.78 -8.93
N THR A 194 -7.54 -11.73 -9.47
CA THR A 194 -6.14 -11.58 -9.86
C THR A 194 -5.93 -11.88 -11.34
N GLN A 195 -7.01 -11.97 -12.12
CA GLN A 195 -6.96 -12.25 -13.53
C GLN A 195 -6.20 -11.16 -14.28
N GLY A 196 -5.36 -11.58 -15.23
CA GLY A 196 -4.56 -10.67 -16.05
C GLY A 196 -3.33 -10.05 -15.37
N ILE A 197 -3.16 -10.16 -14.05
CA ILE A 197 -2.01 -9.56 -13.33
C ILE A 197 -0.72 -10.33 -13.64
N TRP A 198 -0.73 -11.64 -13.39
CA TRP A 198 0.37 -12.53 -13.72
C TRP A 198 0.10 -13.31 -15.01
N GLN A 199 1.17 -13.66 -15.72
CA GLN A 199 1.13 -14.36 -17.01
C GLN A 199 0.24 -15.62 -17.01
N TYR A 200 0.21 -16.37 -15.91
CA TYR A 200 -0.53 -17.63 -15.79
C TYR A 200 -1.83 -17.51 -14.99
N HIS A 201 -2.32 -16.28 -14.77
CA HIS A 201 -3.60 -15.99 -14.11
C HIS A 201 -3.79 -16.72 -12.78
N TRP A 202 -2.75 -16.71 -11.94
CA TRP A 202 -2.80 -17.33 -10.62
C TRP A 202 -3.92 -16.72 -9.78
N THR A 203 -4.66 -17.56 -9.07
CA THR A 203 -5.72 -17.13 -8.16
C THR A 203 -5.14 -16.66 -6.82
N CYS A 204 -5.95 -15.94 -6.02
CA CYS A 204 -5.59 -15.61 -4.64
C CYS A 204 -5.20 -16.87 -3.83
N ALA A 205 -5.88 -18.00 -4.04
CA ALA A 205 -5.56 -19.28 -3.40
C ALA A 205 -4.19 -19.83 -3.82
N ASP A 206 -3.81 -19.71 -5.09
CA ASP A 206 -2.49 -20.13 -5.57
C ASP A 206 -1.36 -19.32 -4.93
N LEU A 207 -1.56 -18.01 -4.80
CA LEU A 207 -0.62 -17.11 -4.15
C LEU A 207 -0.50 -17.40 -2.65
N ALA A 208 -1.62 -17.64 -1.96
CA ALA A 208 -1.64 -18.05 -0.55
C ALA A 208 -0.88 -19.37 -0.34
N ARG A 209 -1.06 -20.34 -1.25
CA ARG A 209 -0.32 -21.61 -1.23
C ARG A 209 1.19 -21.39 -1.43
N ALA A 210 1.58 -20.52 -2.36
CA ALA A 210 2.99 -20.17 -2.57
C ALA A 210 3.62 -19.49 -1.33
N MET A 211 2.84 -18.68 -0.61
CA MET A 211 3.22 -18.06 0.65
C MET A 211 3.18 -19.02 1.85
N ARG A 212 2.87 -20.30 1.63
CA ARG A 212 2.78 -21.35 2.67
C ARG A 212 1.73 -21.06 3.74
N LYS A 213 0.60 -20.46 3.36
CA LYS A 213 -0.57 -20.35 4.22
C LYS A 213 -1.17 -21.72 4.55
N SER A 214 -1.98 -21.78 5.61
CA SER A 214 -2.60 -23.06 6.00
C SER A 214 -3.48 -23.61 4.90
N VAL A 215 -3.62 -24.93 4.90
CA VAL A 215 -4.52 -25.66 4.00
C VAL A 215 -5.97 -25.17 4.19
N ASP A 216 -6.37 -24.84 5.41
CA ASP A 216 -7.70 -24.34 5.74
C ASP A 216 -7.96 -22.98 5.10
N LEU A 217 -7.00 -22.05 5.14
CA LEU A 217 -7.13 -20.76 4.48
C LEU A 217 -7.19 -20.91 2.96
N VAL A 218 -6.36 -21.80 2.39
CA VAL A 218 -6.34 -22.05 0.94
C VAL A 218 -7.68 -22.62 0.46
N HIS A 219 -8.23 -23.62 1.14
CA HIS A 219 -9.55 -24.16 0.79
C HIS A 219 -10.66 -23.12 0.95
N TRP A 220 -10.61 -22.32 2.01
CA TRP A 220 -11.55 -21.21 2.18
C TRP A 220 -11.51 -20.22 1.02
N LEU A 221 -10.32 -19.86 0.53
CA LEU A 221 -10.15 -18.98 -0.64
C LEU A 221 -10.70 -19.62 -1.93
N GLU A 222 -10.45 -20.91 -2.15
CA GLU A 222 -10.98 -21.65 -3.31
C GLU A 222 -12.51 -21.65 -3.33
N ASP A 223 -13.14 -21.83 -2.17
CA ASP A 223 -14.60 -21.77 -2.03
C ASP A 223 -15.14 -20.36 -2.32
N LYS A 224 -14.46 -19.31 -1.86
CA LYS A 224 -14.85 -17.92 -2.13
C LYS A 224 -14.74 -17.57 -3.61
N CYS A 225 -13.65 -17.93 -4.29
CA CYS A 225 -13.50 -17.68 -5.73
C CYS A 225 -14.57 -18.38 -6.59
N ARG A 226 -15.04 -19.57 -6.18
CA ARG A 226 -16.13 -20.29 -6.88
C ARG A 226 -17.51 -19.67 -6.64
N SER A 227 -17.71 -19.01 -5.50
CA SER A 227 -18.98 -18.37 -5.17
C SER A 227 -19.23 -17.05 -5.92
N VAL A 228 -18.17 -16.41 -6.44
CA VAL A 228 -18.26 -15.14 -7.19
C VAL A 228 -18.55 -15.37 -8.68
N THR A 229 -18.33 -16.59 -9.19
CA THR A 229 -18.51 -16.94 -10.62
C THR A 229 -19.89 -17.53 -10.97
N ASN A 230 -20.81 -17.67 -9.99
CA ASN A 230 -22.22 -18.08 -10.17
C ASN A 230 -23.18 -16.93 -9.89
#